data_AF-A0A6V7J645-F1
#
_entry.id   AF-A0A6V7J645-F1
#
_cell.length_a   1.000
_cell.length_b   1.000
_cell.length_c   1.000
_cell.angle_alpha   90.00
_cell.angle_beta   90.00
_cell.angle_gamma   90.00
#
_symmetry.space_group_name_H-M   'P 1'
#
loop_
_entity.id
_entity.type
_entity.pdbx_description
1 polymer ?
#
loop_
_entity_poly.entity_id
_entity_poly.type
_entity_poly.pdbx_seq_one_letter_code
_entity_poly.pdbx_strand_id
1 'polypeptide(L)'
;IINDEDNDIANRSVGNALKAIRDKTPEWLGNVIVIQINGSDPREALDRICNAWDAAVRDGGPGTPDMVLDTTKSGFGAETVNSFTAAIGVPTLSAQFGQEGDLRHWRELNEDQKKYLIQ
;
A
#
# COMPACT_ATOMS: atom_id res chain seq x y z
N ILE A 1 -4.35 0.87 2.09
CA ILE A 1 -3.68 -0.40 2.48
C ILE A 1 -3.76 -1.33 1.27
N ILE A 2 -2.63 -1.81 0.79
CA ILE A 2 -2.56 -2.73 -0.35
C ILE A 2 -1.91 -4.03 0.12
N ASN A 3 -2.55 -5.16 -0.17
CA ASN A 3 -2.14 -6.48 0.29
C ASN A 3 -2.43 -7.53 -0.79
N ASP A 4 -1.66 -8.61 -0.84
CA ASP A 4 -2.02 -9.74 -1.71
C ASP A 4 -3.21 -10.52 -1.14
N GLU A 5 -4.08 -10.99 -2.04
CA GLU A 5 -5.27 -11.79 -1.71
C GLU A 5 -4.93 -13.05 -0.89
N ASP A 6 -3.74 -13.62 -1.07
CA ASP A 6 -3.25 -14.81 -0.39
C ASP A 6 -2.33 -14.52 0.81
N ASN A 7 -2.15 -13.25 1.18
CA ASN A 7 -1.39 -12.85 2.38
C ASN A 7 -2.31 -12.72 3.60
N ASP A 8 -2.80 -13.86 4.08
CA ASP A 8 -3.69 -13.97 5.24
C ASP A 8 -3.09 -13.41 6.54
N ILE A 9 -1.77 -13.54 6.71
CA ILE A 9 -1.06 -13.10 7.91
C ILE A 9 -1.13 -11.58 8.02
N ALA A 10 -0.80 -10.86 6.94
CA ALA A 10 -0.92 -9.42 6.89
C ALA A 10 -2.37 -8.97 7.05
N ASN A 11 -3.32 -9.61 6.36
CA ASN A 11 -4.74 -9.28 6.45
C ASN A 11 -5.27 -9.35 7.90
N ARG A 12 -4.96 -10.43 8.63
CA ARG A 12 -5.34 -10.58 10.04
C ARG A 12 -4.63 -9.58 10.94
N SER A 13 -3.33 -9.38 10.72
CA SER A 13 -2.51 -8.53 11.60
C SER A 13 -2.89 -7.07 11.49
N VAL A 14 -3.02 -6.56 10.27
CA VAL A 14 -3.46 -5.20 9.99
C VAL A 14 -4.92 -5.02 10.42
N GLY A 15 -5.79 -5.99 10.15
CA GLY A 15 -7.19 -5.95 10.62
C GLY A 15 -7.31 -5.80 12.14
N ASN A 16 -6.52 -6.56 12.90
CA ASN A 16 -6.47 -6.45 14.36
C ASN A 16 -5.93 -5.11 14.84
N ALA A 17 -4.90 -4.57 14.19
CA ALA A 17 -4.33 -3.26 14.52
C ALA A 17 -5.36 -2.14 14.27
N LEU A 18 -6.03 -2.15 13.12
CA LEU A 18 -7.09 -1.19 12.79
C LEU A 18 -8.24 -1.26 13.79
N LYS A 19 -8.64 -2.47 14.20
CA LYS A 19 -9.66 -2.67 15.23
C LYS A 19 -9.21 -2.06 16.56
N ALA A 20 -7.98 -2.35 17.00
CA ALA A 20 -7.46 -1.83 18.27
C ALA A 20 -7.40 -0.29 18.29
N ILE A 21 -7.04 0.35 17.18
CA ILE A 21 -7.05 1.82 17.05
C ILE A 21 -8.48 2.34 17.13
N ARG A 22 -9.43 1.75 16.40
CA ARG A 22 -10.85 2.15 16.45
C ARG A 22 -11.45 2.01 17.84
N ASP A 23 -11.09 0.95 18.57
CA ASP A 23 -11.63 0.67 19.90
C ASP A 23 -11.05 1.59 20.99
N LYS A 24 -9.78 2.03 20.84
CA LYS A 24 -9.07 2.80 21.88
C LYS A 24 -8.98 4.30 21.60
N THR A 25 -8.81 4.68 20.34
CA THR A 25 -8.53 6.04 19.87
C THR A 25 -9.24 6.27 18.54
N PRO A 26 -10.59 6.28 18.53
CA PRO A 26 -11.38 6.35 17.30
C PRO A 26 -11.11 7.60 16.44
N GLU A 27 -10.62 8.68 17.05
CA GLU A 27 -10.30 9.94 16.41
C GLU A 27 -8.95 9.94 15.67
N TRP A 28 -8.10 8.92 15.84
CA TRP A 28 -6.78 8.86 15.18
C TRP A 28 -6.82 8.28 13.78
N LEU A 29 -7.90 7.58 13.42
CA LEU A 29 -8.01 6.88 12.15
C LEU A 29 -9.11 7.52 11.29
N GLY A 30 -8.72 8.09 10.16
CA GLY A 30 -9.64 8.57 9.14
C GLY A 30 -10.24 7.43 8.32
N ASN A 31 -10.54 7.72 7.05
CA ASN A 31 -11.03 6.71 6.12
C ASN A 31 -9.93 5.68 5.80
N VAL A 32 -10.30 4.40 5.75
CA VAL A 32 -9.36 3.32 5.44
C VAL A 32 -9.85 2.56 4.22
N ILE A 33 -9.05 2.63 3.15
CA ILE A 33 -9.27 1.89 1.92
C ILE A 33 -8.35 0.66 1.95
N VAL A 34 -8.94 -0.52 1.79
CA VAL A 34 -8.22 -1.79 1.69
C VAL A 34 -8.37 -2.33 0.28
N ILE A 35 -7.24 -2.60 -0.37
CA ILE A 35 -7.16 -3.14 -1.72
C ILE A 35 -6.48 -4.49 -1.63
N GLN A 36 -7.17 -5.54 -2.07
CA GLN A 36 -6.59 -6.87 -2.22
C GLN A 36 -6.24 -7.08 -3.69
N ILE A 37 -5.00 -7.50 -3.94
CA ILE A 37 -4.47 -7.72 -5.29
C ILE A 37 -4.05 -9.17 -5.51
N ASN A 38 -4.20 -9.65 -6.73
CA ASN A 38 -3.60 -10.88 -7.16
C ASN A 38 -2.15 -10.61 -7.59
N GLY A 39 -1.18 -10.92 -6.72
CA GLY A 39 0.25 -10.67 -6.99
C GLY A 39 0.84 -11.41 -8.19
N SER A 40 0.08 -12.33 -8.82
CA SER A 40 0.50 -13.03 -10.05
C SER A 40 0.07 -12.32 -11.34
N ASP A 41 -0.88 -11.37 -11.27
CA ASP A 41 -1.34 -10.59 -12.43
C ASP A 41 -1.11 -9.09 -12.19
N PRO A 42 0.04 -8.54 -12.65
CA PRO A 42 0.35 -7.13 -12.46
C PRO A 42 -0.63 -6.16 -13.14
N ARG A 43 -1.32 -6.57 -14.21
CA ARG A 43 -2.31 -5.70 -14.87
C ARG A 43 -3.57 -5.60 -14.03
N GLU A 44 -4.08 -6.75 -13.57
CA GLU A 44 -5.24 -6.78 -12.68
C GLU A 44 -4.94 -6.03 -11.36
N ALA A 45 -3.75 -6.22 -10.81
CA ALA A 45 -3.30 -5.51 -9.61
C ALA A 45 -3.30 -3.99 -9.84
N LEU A 46 -2.71 -3.52 -10.94
CA LEU A 46 -2.66 -2.09 -11.27
C LEU A 46 -4.07 -1.51 -11.46
N ASP A 47 -4.94 -2.21 -12.20
CA ASP A 47 -6.31 -1.74 -12.44
C ASP A 47 -7.09 -1.59 -11.13
N ARG A 48 -6.96 -2.55 -10.21
CA ARG A 48 -7.59 -2.47 -8.88
C ARG A 48 -7.09 -1.28 -8.07
N ILE A 49 -5.77 -1.05 -8.08
CA ILE A 49 -5.15 0.06 -7.37
C ILE A 49 -5.63 1.39 -7.96
N CYS A 50 -5.55 1.55 -9.28
CA CYS A 50 -5.97 2.75 -9.99
C CYS A 50 -7.46 3.05 -9.80
N ASN A 51 -8.34 2.05 -9.87
CA ASN A 51 -9.78 2.24 -9.68
C ASN A 51 -10.12 2.74 -8.27
N ALA A 52 -9.49 2.16 -7.24
CA ALA A 52 -9.69 2.59 -5.86
C ALA A 52 -9.11 4.00 -5.62
N TRP A 53 -7.95 4.30 -6.19
CA TRP A 53 -7.32 5.61 -6.06
C TRP A 53 -8.11 6.70 -6.78
N ASP A 54 -8.52 6.48 -8.03
CA ASP A 54 -9.33 7.41 -8.82
C ASP A 54 -10.65 7.74 -8.11
N ALA A 55 -11.31 6.74 -7.51
CA ALA A 55 -12.49 6.95 -6.67
C ALA A 55 -12.21 7.80 -5.43
N ALA A 56 -11.04 7.67 -4.82
CA ALA A 56 -10.66 8.40 -3.61
C ALA A 56 -10.32 9.87 -3.86
N VAL A 57 -9.73 10.19 -5.02
CA VAL A 57 -9.22 11.54 -5.34
C VAL A 57 -10.16 12.39 -6.21
N ARG A 58 -11.22 11.79 -6.77
CA ARG A 58 -12.21 12.49 -7.62
C ARG A 58 -12.84 13.69 -6.89
N ASP A 59 -13.19 14.71 -7.66
CA ASP A 59 -14.01 15.87 -7.23
C ASP A 59 -13.44 16.68 -6.05
N GLY A 60 -12.12 16.75 -5.92
CA GLY A 60 -11.45 17.51 -4.86
C GLY A 60 -11.26 16.74 -3.54
N GLY A 61 -11.70 15.47 -3.53
CA GLY A 61 -11.15 14.37 -2.73
C GLY A 61 -10.96 14.60 -1.22
N PRO A 62 -12.03 14.76 -0.42
CA PRO A 62 -11.95 14.61 1.04
C PRO A 62 -11.51 13.20 1.48
N GLY A 63 -11.43 12.24 0.54
CA GLY A 63 -10.94 10.88 0.76
C GLY A 63 -9.56 10.60 0.17
N THR A 64 -8.81 11.63 -0.25
CA THR A 64 -7.44 11.45 -0.76
C THR A 64 -6.58 10.77 0.30
N PRO A 65 -5.96 9.62 0.01
CA PRO A 65 -5.15 8.92 1.02
C PRO A 65 -3.89 9.72 1.38
N ASP A 66 -3.68 9.94 2.68
CA ASP A 66 -2.47 10.61 3.19
C ASP A 66 -1.21 9.72 3.07
N MET A 67 -1.40 8.40 3.15
CA MET A 67 -0.33 7.41 3.01
C MET A 67 -0.85 6.08 2.48
N VAL A 68 0.07 5.29 1.92
CA VAL A 68 -0.14 3.87 1.59
C VAL A 68 0.62 3.02 2.59
N LEU A 69 -0.06 2.04 3.18
CA LEU A 69 0.56 0.89 3.82
C LEU A 69 0.57 -0.25 2.81
N ASP A 70 1.77 -0.70 2.44
CA ASP A 70 1.98 -1.82 1.53
C ASP A 70 2.45 -3.06 2.31
N THR A 71 1.66 -4.12 2.28
CA THR A 71 1.98 -5.41 2.91
C THR A 71 2.10 -6.54 1.89
N THR A 72 2.35 -6.20 0.62
CA THR A 72 2.51 -7.19 -0.43
C THR A 72 3.73 -8.08 -0.23
N LYS A 73 3.63 -9.32 -0.69
CA LYS A 73 4.75 -10.24 -0.78
C LYS A 73 5.61 -9.85 -1.98
N SER A 74 6.90 -10.16 -1.91
CA SER A 74 7.81 -10.03 -3.03
C SER A 74 7.25 -10.70 -4.29
N GLY A 75 7.37 -10.01 -5.43
CA GLY A 75 6.82 -10.46 -6.70
C GLY A 75 6.14 -9.32 -7.44
N PHE A 76 5.42 -9.63 -8.53
CA PHE A 76 4.83 -8.62 -9.40
C PHE A 76 3.83 -7.69 -8.68
N GLY A 77 3.11 -8.19 -7.66
CA GLY A 77 2.26 -7.36 -6.79
C GLY A 77 3.05 -6.22 -6.13
N ALA A 78 4.14 -6.55 -5.44
CA ALA A 78 5.04 -5.57 -4.82
C ALA A 78 5.65 -4.61 -5.84
N GLU A 79 6.11 -5.10 -7.00
CA GLU A 79 6.64 -4.22 -8.06
C GLU A 79 5.59 -3.24 -8.58
N THR A 80 4.35 -3.70 -8.71
CA THR A 80 3.22 -2.89 -9.17
C THR A 80 2.89 -1.79 -8.16
N VAL A 81 2.83 -2.12 -6.86
CA VAL A 81 2.60 -1.12 -5.81
C VAL A 81 3.72 -0.11 -5.75
N ASN A 82 4.98 -0.57 -5.77
CA ASN A 82 6.15 0.32 -5.75
C ASN A 82 6.16 1.29 -6.93
N SER A 83 5.90 0.79 -8.14
CA SER A 83 5.83 1.61 -9.36
C SER A 83 4.69 2.63 -9.27
N PHE A 84 3.51 2.20 -8.83
CA PHE A 84 2.35 3.06 -8.65
C PHE A 84 2.61 4.18 -7.63
N THR A 85 3.06 3.84 -6.43
CA THR A 85 3.26 4.82 -5.35
C THR A 85 4.40 5.78 -5.65
N ALA A 86 5.46 5.30 -6.31
CA ALA A 86 6.54 6.15 -6.80
C ALA A 86 6.05 7.14 -7.87
N ALA A 87 5.19 6.71 -8.80
CA ALA A 87 4.68 7.55 -9.88
C ALA A 87 3.76 8.68 -9.38
N ILE A 88 2.93 8.41 -8.39
CA ILE A 88 1.98 9.40 -7.82
C ILE A 88 2.59 10.23 -6.69
N GLY A 89 3.74 9.83 -6.14
CA GLY A 89 4.42 10.55 -5.06
C GLY A 89 3.69 10.49 -3.71
N VAL A 90 2.97 9.41 -3.42
CA VAL A 90 2.30 9.24 -2.12
C VAL A 90 3.27 8.68 -1.06
N PRO A 91 3.28 9.22 0.17
CA PRO A 91 4.00 8.60 1.28
C PRO A 91 3.63 7.13 1.42
N THR A 92 4.63 6.25 1.43
CA THR A 92 4.40 4.80 1.48
C THR A 92 5.23 4.18 2.59
N LEU A 93 4.55 3.54 3.53
CA LEU A 93 5.15 2.65 4.50
C LEU A 93 5.15 1.24 3.93
N SER A 94 6.33 0.74 3.59
CA SER A 94 6.49 -0.61 3.06
C SER A 94 6.74 -1.59 4.20
N ALA A 95 5.82 -2.52 4.38
CA ALA A 95 5.97 -3.72 5.19
C ALA A 95 5.97 -4.96 4.28
N GLN A 96 6.52 -4.81 3.07
CA GLN A 96 6.65 -5.89 2.09
C GLN A 96 7.50 -7.03 2.66
N PHE A 97 7.11 -8.27 2.37
CA PHE A 97 7.82 -9.46 2.85
C PHE A 97 8.34 -10.31 1.69
N GLY A 98 9.62 -10.66 1.72
CA GLY A 98 10.29 -11.48 0.73
C GLY A 98 11.59 -12.08 1.29
N GLN A 99 12.31 -12.87 0.51
CA GLN A 99 13.64 -13.34 0.89
C GLN A 99 14.66 -12.19 0.80
N GLU A 100 15.81 -12.38 1.45
CA GLU A 100 16.90 -11.43 1.39
C GLU A 100 17.31 -11.14 -0.06
N GLY A 101 17.16 -9.88 -0.49
CA GLY A 101 17.46 -9.45 -1.85
C GLY A 101 16.29 -9.36 -2.82
N ASP A 102 15.06 -9.63 -2.37
CA ASP A 102 13.86 -9.54 -3.21
C ASP A 102 13.30 -8.11 -3.31
N LEU A 103 13.61 -7.23 -2.36
CA LEU A 103 13.18 -5.82 -2.36
C LEU A 103 14.11 -4.92 -3.20
N ARG A 104 14.34 -5.29 -4.47
CA ARG A 104 15.34 -4.62 -5.34
C ARG A 104 14.99 -3.18 -5.69
N HIS A 105 13.69 -2.87 -5.85
CA HIS A 105 13.21 -1.55 -6.28
C HIS A 105 13.39 -0.44 -5.23
N TRP A 106 13.62 -0.82 -3.97
CA TRP A 106 13.91 0.12 -2.88
C TRP A 106 15.41 0.45 -2.74
N ARG A 107 16.29 -0.22 -3.51
CA ARG A 107 17.75 0.02 -3.43
C ARG A 107 18.18 1.32 -4.10
N GLU A 108 17.41 1.79 -5.07
CA GLU A 108 17.79 2.92 -5.94
C GLU A 108 16.79 4.09 -5.83
N LEU A 109 16.44 4.47 -4.60
CA LEU A 109 15.60 5.65 -4.38
C LEU A 109 16.35 6.94 -4.73
N ASN A 110 15.71 7.81 -5.51
CA ASN A 110 16.24 9.16 -5.77
C ASN A 110 16.06 10.09 -4.55
N GLU A 111 16.68 11.27 -4.59
CA GLU A 111 16.70 12.20 -3.45
C GLU A 111 15.32 12.73 -3.05
N ASP A 112 14.37 12.79 -3.98
CA ASP A 112 12.99 13.16 -3.65
C ASP A 112 12.25 12.00 -3.02
N GLN A 113 12.37 10.79 -3.57
CA GLN A 113 11.79 9.55 -3.05
C GLN A 113 12.18 9.28 -1.60
N LYS A 114 13.45 9.52 -1.24
CA LYS A 114 13.95 9.35 0.14
C LYS A 114 13.24 10.21 1.20
N LYS A 115 12.54 11.27 0.80
CA LYS A 115 11.84 12.17 1.74
C LYS A 115 10.51 11.62 2.23
N TYR A 116 9.89 10.71 1.48
CA TYR A 116 8.54 10.20 1.75
C TYR A 116 8.41 8.68 1.69
N LEU A 117 9.44 7.97 1.21
CA LEU A 117 9.52 6.52 1.22
C LEU A 117 10.41 6.07 2.39
N ILE A 118 9.83 5.32 3.33
CA ILE A 118 10.51 4.80 4.53
C ILE A 118 10.42 3.27 4.50
N GLN A 119 11.57 2.62 4.71
CA GLN A 119 11.68 1.18 4.94
C GLN A 119 11.64 0.87 6.43
#